data_AF-A0A363UQM0-F1
#
_entry.id   AF-A0A363UQM0-F1
#
_cell.length_a   1.000
_cell.length_b   1.000
_cell.length_c   1.000
_cell.angle_alpha   90.00
_cell.angle_beta   90.00
_cell.angle_gamma   90.00
#
_symmetry.space_group_name_H-M   'P 1'
#
loop_
_entity.id
_entity.type
_entity.pdbx_description
1 polymer ?
#
loop_
_entity_poly.entity_id
_entity_poly.type
_entity_poly.pdbx_seq_one_letter_code
_entity_poly.pdbx_strand_id
1 'polypeptide(L)'
;MQERSVYRTGWVLAGVLALAACGQDSEPAAESVSLGTIGLSEQASEQLGAYAEQAQAFVAALDEGADNADLAHQAQALLDLSAQIIPEYVEVYPGCDAHLTAALKIREQWSALDPDTIERDYHQDAALPEPAPGADCYHAKDLVVHPATALALLNQPEVDRQQVRHEMAEVAAHAGAVRSGVGFNSGDGD
;
A
#
# COMPACT_ATOMS: atom_id res chain seq x y z
N MET A 1 17.45 -13.88 -66.59
CA MET A 1 18.16 -12.84 -67.36
C MET A 1 18.29 -11.65 -66.41
N GLN A 2 19.40 -11.50 -65.66
CA GLN A 2 20.64 -10.78 -66.05
C GLN A 2 20.29 -9.48 -66.80
N GLU A 3 20.61 -8.31 -66.26
CA GLU A 3 21.94 -7.70 -66.41
C GLU A 3 22.43 -6.85 -65.22
N ARG A 4 23.77 -6.77 -65.11
CA ARG A 4 24.61 -6.03 -64.15
C ARG A 4 25.09 -4.70 -64.78
N SER A 5 25.42 -3.71 -63.95
CA SER A 5 26.60 -2.82 -64.08
C SER A 5 26.59 -1.87 -62.88
N VAL A 6 27.45 -1.92 -61.85
CA VAL A 6 28.92 -1.74 -61.73
C VAL A 6 29.45 -0.47 -62.38
N TYR A 7 30.10 0.37 -61.56
CA TYR A 7 31.19 1.36 -61.78
C TYR A 7 30.96 2.56 -60.83
N ARG A 8 31.91 3.19 -60.13
CA ARG A 8 33.38 3.08 -60.04
C ARG A 8 33.88 4.02 -58.92
N THR A 9 34.81 3.51 -58.13
CA THR A 9 35.97 4.09 -57.41
C THR A 9 36.28 5.61 -57.43
N GLY A 10 36.76 6.14 -56.29
CA GLY A 10 37.71 7.27 -56.18
C GLY A 10 37.55 8.12 -54.90
N TRP A 11 38.16 7.78 -53.76
CA TRP A 11 39.43 8.29 -53.19
C TRP A 11 39.52 9.79 -52.77
N VAL A 12 39.53 9.99 -51.43
CA VAL A 12 40.48 10.77 -50.58
C VAL A 12 40.59 12.30 -50.67
N LEU A 13 40.40 13.01 -49.54
CA LEU A 13 41.46 13.66 -48.69
C LEU A 13 40.83 14.60 -47.63
N ALA A 14 41.48 14.63 -46.45
CA ALA A 14 41.73 15.75 -45.51
C ALA A 14 40.57 16.74 -45.20
N GLY A 15 40.16 17.00 -43.96
CA GLY A 15 40.94 17.16 -42.73
C GLY A 15 40.78 18.60 -42.24
N VAL A 16 40.09 18.82 -41.12
CA VAL A 16 40.22 20.04 -40.30
C VAL A 16 40.08 19.62 -38.83
N LEU A 17 41.19 19.75 -38.09
CA LEU A 17 41.19 19.81 -36.63
C LEU A 17 40.51 21.13 -36.22
N ALA A 18 39.49 21.06 -35.36
CA ALA A 18 39.09 22.18 -34.52
C ALA A 18 39.42 21.82 -33.07
N LEU A 19 40.44 22.48 -32.53
CA LEU A 19 40.73 22.53 -31.10
C LEU A 19 39.61 23.36 -30.43
N ALA A 20 38.69 22.69 -29.72
CA ALA A 20 37.82 23.35 -28.75
C ALA A 20 38.43 23.15 -27.36
N ALA A 21 38.78 24.27 -26.72
CA ALA A 21 39.39 24.35 -25.42
C ALA A 21 38.45 23.83 -24.32
N CYS A 22 38.98 23.00 -23.42
CA CYS A 22 38.33 22.65 -22.16
C CYS A 22 38.39 23.86 -21.21
N GLY A 23 37.33 24.66 -21.19
CA GLY A 23 37.00 25.50 -20.04
C GLY A 23 36.05 24.71 -19.15
N GLN A 24 36.56 24.13 -18.06
CA GLN A 24 35.74 23.55 -17.01
C GLN A 24 35.21 24.69 -16.15
N ASP A 25 34.08 25.27 -16.55
CA ASP A 25 33.25 26.01 -15.61
C ASP A 25 32.56 24.98 -14.72
N SER A 26 33.15 24.75 -13.54
CA SER A 26 32.51 23.99 -12.48
C SER A 26 31.37 24.83 -11.92
N GLU A 27 30.18 24.68 -12.49
CA GLU A 27 28.93 24.95 -11.78
C GLU A 27 28.92 24.06 -10.52
N PRO A 28 28.57 24.58 -9.34
CA PRO A 28 28.37 23.71 -8.20
C PRO A 28 27.20 22.79 -8.56
N ALA A 29 27.48 21.50 -8.67
CA ALA A 29 26.44 20.49 -8.71
C ALA A 29 25.51 20.79 -7.55
N ALA A 30 24.24 21.10 -7.84
CA ALA A 30 23.21 21.09 -6.84
C ALA A 30 23.31 19.72 -6.17
N GLU A 31 23.74 19.70 -4.91
CA GLU A 31 23.67 18.50 -4.09
C GLU A 31 22.22 18.07 -4.12
N SER A 32 21.92 17.02 -4.88
CA SER A 32 20.70 16.28 -4.71
C SER A 32 20.78 15.70 -3.32
N VAL A 33 20.15 16.41 -2.37
CA VAL A 33 19.82 15.83 -1.08
C VAL A 33 18.95 14.63 -1.43
N SER A 34 19.54 13.45 -1.39
CA SER A 34 18.79 12.20 -1.30
C SER A 34 18.05 12.29 0.04
N LEU A 35 16.85 12.87 0.00
CA LEU A 35 15.83 12.61 1.00
C LEU A 35 15.71 11.09 0.97
N GLY A 36 16.36 10.42 1.92
CA GLY A 36 16.26 8.97 2.05
C GLY A 36 14.80 8.61 1.94
N THR A 37 14.50 7.56 1.18
CA THR A 37 13.14 7.02 1.01
C THR A 37 12.48 7.01 2.38
N ILE A 38 11.56 7.96 2.61
CA ILE A 38 10.81 8.03 3.86
C ILE A 38 9.91 6.79 3.82
N GLY A 39 10.40 5.73 4.44
CA GLY A 39 9.80 4.41 4.45
C GLY A 39 9.55 4.00 5.89
N LEU A 40 8.65 3.03 6.06
CA LEU A 40 8.40 2.41 7.34
C LEU A 40 9.69 1.79 7.89
N SER A 41 9.76 1.65 9.22
CA SER A 41 10.86 0.92 9.87
C SER A 41 10.98 -0.51 9.32
N GLU A 42 12.16 -1.13 9.45
CA GLU A 42 12.36 -2.53 9.05
C GLU A 42 11.35 -3.45 9.77
N GLN A 43 11.15 -3.21 11.06
CA GLN A 43 10.16 -3.92 11.87
C GLN A 43 8.73 -3.74 11.35
N ALA A 44 8.31 -2.50 11.06
CA ALA A 44 6.97 -2.25 10.50
C ALA A 44 6.79 -2.89 9.12
N SER A 45 7.86 -2.91 8.31
CA SER A 45 7.87 -3.57 7.00
C SER A 45 7.73 -5.09 7.12
N GLU A 46 8.41 -5.71 8.09
CA GLU A 46 8.27 -7.14 8.41
C GLU A 46 6.87 -7.46 8.93
N GLN A 47 6.32 -6.63 9.83
CA GLN A 47 4.96 -6.79 10.35
C GLN A 47 3.91 -6.69 9.23
N LEU A 48 4.05 -5.76 8.29
CA LEU A 48 3.19 -5.67 7.12
C LEU A 48 3.32 -6.89 6.20
N GLY A 49 4.53 -7.45 6.06
CA GLY A 49 4.74 -8.71 5.36
C GLY A 49 3.96 -9.85 6.01
N ALA A 50 4.14 -10.03 7.31
CA ALA A 50 3.44 -11.04 8.10
C ALA A 50 1.91 -10.84 8.08
N TYR A 51 1.45 -9.59 8.11
CA TYR A 51 0.04 -9.24 7.98
C TYR A 51 -0.52 -9.70 6.63
N ALA A 52 0.15 -9.38 5.52
CA ALA A 52 -0.31 -9.75 4.19
C ALA A 52 -0.36 -11.28 4.01
N GLU A 53 0.64 -11.99 4.53
CA GLU A 53 0.67 -13.46 4.51
C GLU A 53 -0.48 -14.06 5.33
N GLN A 54 -0.76 -13.51 6.52
CA GLN A 54 -1.87 -13.97 7.36
C GLN A 54 -3.24 -13.69 6.75
N ALA A 55 -3.43 -12.54 6.08
CA ALA A 55 -4.67 -12.25 5.36
C ALA A 55 -4.91 -13.24 4.20
N GLN A 56 -3.86 -13.59 3.46
CA GLN A 56 -3.94 -14.61 2.41
C GLN A 56 -4.22 -16.01 2.98
N ALA A 57 -3.57 -16.35 4.09
CA ALA A 57 -3.80 -17.61 4.80
C ALA A 57 -5.24 -17.72 5.33
N PHE A 58 -5.81 -16.62 5.83
CA PHE A 58 -7.22 -16.56 6.22
C PHE A 58 -8.13 -16.96 5.06
N VAL A 59 -7.94 -16.33 3.88
CA VAL A 59 -8.79 -16.60 2.70
C VAL A 59 -8.67 -18.07 2.29
N ALA A 60 -7.45 -18.61 2.28
CA ALA A 60 -7.22 -20.03 1.99
C ALA A 60 -7.93 -20.94 3.00
N ALA A 61 -7.80 -20.67 4.30
CA ALA A 61 -8.46 -21.44 5.36
C ALA A 61 -9.99 -21.39 5.23
N LEU A 62 -10.56 -20.23 4.90
CA LEU A 62 -12.00 -20.08 4.66
C LEU A 62 -12.45 -20.94 3.48
N ASP A 63 -11.70 -20.89 2.36
CA ASP A 63 -11.96 -21.65 1.14
C ASP A 63 -11.82 -23.17 1.36
N GLU A 64 -10.95 -23.59 2.28
CA GLU A 64 -10.78 -24.98 2.71
C GLU A 64 -11.83 -25.45 3.73
N GLY A 65 -12.69 -24.55 4.21
CA GLY A 65 -13.80 -24.87 5.10
C GLY A 65 -13.45 -24.82 6.59
N ALA A 66 -12.45 -24.03 6.99
CA ALA A 66 -12.18 -23.74 8.39
C ALA A 66 -13.44 -23.21 9.11
N ASP A 67 -13.61 -23.61 10.37
CA ASP A 67 -14.77 -23.19 11.15
C ASP A 67 -14.71 -21.71 11.55
N ASN A 68 -15.86 -21.15 11.95
CA ASN A 68 -15.95 -19.72 12.24
C ASN A 68 -15.13 -19.29 13.45
N ALA A 69 -14.86 -20.19 14.41
CA ALA A 69 -14.06 -19.86 15.58
C ALA A 69 -12.58 -19.72 15.20
N ASP A 70 -12.06 -20.64 14.38
CA ASP A 70 -10.72 -20.56 13.83
C ASP A 70 -10.53 -19.31 12.97
N LEU A 71 -11.51 -18.98 12.12
CA LEU A 71 -11.49 -17.75 11.32
C LEU A 71 -11.53 -16.51 12.22
N ALA A 72 -12.37 -16.47 13.26
CA ALA A 72 -12.42 -15.34 14.19
C ALA A 72 -11.08 -15.13 14.90
N HIS A 73 -10.40 -16.22 15.31
CA HIS A 73 -9.05 -16.12 15.88
C HIS A 73 -8.05 -15.51 14.90
N GLN A 74 -8.10 -15.88 13.62
CA GLN A 74 -7.22 -15.33 12.58
C GLN A 74 -7.52 -13.85 12.29
N ALA A 75 -8.79 -13.46 12.17
CA ALA A 75 -9.18 -12.06 11.98
C ALA A 75 -8.78 -11.19 13.17
N GLN A 76 -8.91 -11.71 14.40
CA GLN A 76 -8.44 -11.02 15.60
C GLN A 76 -6.92 -10.82 15.60
N ALA A 77 -6.15 -11.83 15.18
CA ALA A 77 -4.70 -11.72 15.06
C ALA A 77 -4.29 -10.63 14.06
N LEU A 78 -4.98 -10.53 12.92
CA LEU A 78 -4.79 -9.45 11.96
C LEU A 78 -5.12 -8.09 12.57
N LEU A 79 -6.27 -7.96 13.25
CA LEU A 79 -6.65 -6.72 13.92
C LEU A 79 -5.64 -6.27 14.99
N ASP A 80 -5.00 -7.21 15.68
CA ASP A 80 -3.94 -6.94 16.66
C ASP A 80 -2.60 -6.56 16.01
N LEU A 81 -2.30 -7.09 14.82
CA LEU A 81 -1.17 -6.63 14.02
C LEU A 81 -1.39 -5.21 13.50
N SER A 82 -2.61 -4.87 13.05
CA SER A 82 -2.93 -3.51 12.62
C SER A 82 -2.64 -2.49 13.72
N ALA A 83 -2.95 -2.81 14.97
CA ALA A 83 -2.65 -1.94 16.11
C ALA A 83 -1.16 -1.71 16.38
N GLN A 84 -0.29 -2.57 15.87
CA GLN A 84 1.16 -2.40 15.94
C GLN A 84 1.69 -1.62 14.74
N ILE A 85 1.12 -1.85 13.55
CA ILE A 85 1.54 -1.21 12.30
C ILE A 85 1.11 0.25 12.23
N ILE A 86 -0.10 0.58 12.68
CA ILE A 86 -0.67 1.94 12.52
C ILE A 86 0.17 3.02 13.21
N PRO A 87 0.63 2.86 14.47
CA PRO A 87 1.51 3.84 15.10
C PRO A 87 2.78 4.12 14.29
N GLU A 88 3.45 3.08 13.78
CA GLU A 88 4.64 3.21 12.94
C GLU A 88 4.31 3.94 11.62
N TYR A 89 3.14 3.66 11.04
CA TYR A 89 2.67 4.39 9.86
C TYR A 89 2.44 5.87 10.15
N VAL A 90 1.84 6.21 11.31
CA VAL A 90 1.58 7.59 11.72
C VAL A 90 2.87 8.37 12.00
N GLU A 91 3.92 7.73 12.50
CA GLU A 91 5.24 8.37 12.67
C GLU A 91 5.81 8.87 11.33
N VAL A 92 5.57 8.11 10.27
CA VAL A 92 5.99 8.45 8.91
C VAL A 92 5.00 9.43 8.23
N TYR A 93 3.71 9.27 8.53
CA TYR A 93 2.59 10.02 7.93
C TYR A 93 1.75 10.71 9.00
N PRO A 94 2.25 11.77 9.66
CA PRO A 94 1.54 12.42 10.77
C PRO A 94 0.23 13.08 10.35
N GLY A 95 0.04 13.36 9.06
CA GLY A 95 -1.24 13.82 8.49
C GLY A 95 -2.38 12.80 8.63
N CYS A 96 -2.06 11.53 8.92
CA CYS A 96 -3.03 10.46 9.13
C CYS A 96 -3.38 10.20 10.59
N ASP A 97 -2.72 10.83 11.57
CA ASP A 97 -2.87 10.51 13.00
C ASP A 97 -4.33 10.52 13.45
N ALA A 98 -5.03 11.65 13.30
CA ALA A 98 -6.40 11.79 13.78
C ALA A 98 -7.36 10.77 13.15
N HIS A 99 -7.18 10.49 11.85
CA HIS A 99 -7.99 9.57 11.09
C HIS A 99 -7.75 8.11 11.50
N LEU A 100 -6.48 7.67 11.50
CA LEU A 100 -6.12 6.29 11.83
C LEU A 100 -6.26 5.97 13.31
N THR A 101 -5.98 6.92 14.20
CA THR A 101 -6.26 6.78 15.64
C THR A 101 -7.76 6.65 15.91
N ALA A 102 -8.62 7.34 15.14
CA ALA A 102 -10.06 7.15 15.23
C ALA A 102 -10.49 5.77 14.71
N ALA A 103 -9.95 5.32 13.58
CA ALA A 103 -10.22 3.99 13.02
C ALA A 103 -9.83 2.87 14.00
N LEU A 104 -8.68 2.96 14.68
CA LEU A 104 -8.22 1.99 15.67
C LEU A 104 -9.18 1.75 16.83
N LYS A 105 -10.09 2.69 17.14
CA LYS A 105 -11.08 2.52 18.21
C LYS A 105 -12.07 1.40 17.94
N ILE A 106 -12.25 1.01 16.67
CA ILE A 106 -13.12 -0.12 16.32
C ILE A 106 -12.70 -1.42 17.01
N ARG A 107 -11.41 -1.57 17.35
CA ARG A 107 -10.88 -2.73 18.08
C ARG A 107 -11.61 -2.99 19.41
N GLU A 108 -12.06 -1.93 20.05
CA GLU A 108 -12.76 -2.00 21.34
C GLU A 108 -14.27 -2.15 21.18
N GLN A 109 -14.79 -1.91 19.97
CA GLN A 109 -16.21 -1.68 19.71
C GLN A 109 -16.83 -2.69 18.75
N TRP A 110 -16.05 -3.36 17.91
CA TRP A 110 -16.55 -4.18 16.80
C TRP A 110 -17.62 -5.20 17.23
N SER A 111 -17.47 -5.79 18.42
CA SER A 111 -18.41 -6.81 18.94
C SER A 111 -19.80 -6.26 19.28
N ALA A 112 -19.92 -4.94 19.43
CA ALA A 112 -21.17 -4.23 19.70
C ALA A 112 -21.75 -3.53 18.46
N LEU A 113 -21.04 -3.55 17.33
CA LEU A 113 -21.46 -2.94 16.08
C LEU A 113 -21.97 -4.01 15.12
N ASP A 114 -23.00 -3.69 14.36
CA ASP A 114 -23.38 -4.50 13.19
C ASP A 114 -22.43 -4.22 12.00
N PRO A 115 -22.27 -5.18 11.07
CA PRO A 115 -21.39 -5.01 9.91
C PRO A 115 -21.72 -3.76 9.07
N ASP A 116 -22.99 -3.43 8.86
CA ASP A 116 -23.39 -2.27 8.05
C ASP A 116 -22.99 -0.94 8.72
N THR A 117 -23.03 -0.90 10.05
CA THR A 117 -22.52 0.24 10.83
C THR A 117 -21.01 0.37 10.69
N ILE A 118 -20.25 -0.75 10.74
CA ILE A 118 -18.81 -0.71 10.50
C ILE A 118 -18.50 -0.20 9.08
N GLU A 119 -19.18 -0.75 8.08
CA GLU A 119 -19.04 -0.36 6.68
C GLU A 119 -19.30 1.14 6.49
N ARG A 120 -20.43 1.65 6.96
CA ARG A 120 -20.78 3.07 6.83
C ARG A 120 -19.82 3.98 7.60
N ASP A 121 -19.58 3.69 8.87
CA ASP A 121 -18.95 4.64 9.78
C ASP A 121 -17.43 4.62 9.68
N TYR A 122 -16.84 3.47 9.35
CA TYR A 122 -15.39 3.27 9.31
C TYR A 122 -14.85 2.98 7.91
N HIS A 123 -15.49 2.13 7.10
CA HIS A 123 -15.01 1.86 5.74
C HIS A 123 -15.31 3.03 4.80
N GLN A 124 -16.49 3.64 4.91
CA GLN A 124 -16.94 4.81 4.16
C GLN A 124 -16.74 6.14 4.90
N ASP A 125 -15.97 6.12 5.99
CA ASP A 125 -15.49 7.29 6.73
C ASP A 125 -16.58 8.17 7.38
N ALA A 126 -17.85 7.74 7.46
CA ALA A 126 -18.92 8.62 7.94
C ALA A 126 -18.75 9.07 9.42
N ALA A 127 -17.97 8.34 10.22
CA ALA A 127 -17.64 8.70 11.60
C ALA A 127 -16.16 9.06 11.81
N LEU A 128 -15.32 9.00 10.77
CA LEU A 128 -13.89 9.26 10.88
C LEU A 128 -13.56 10.74 10.61
N PRO A 129 -12.62 11.35 11.34
CA PRO A 129 -12.10 12.66 11.00
C PRO A 129 -11.44 12.64 9.62
N GLU A 130 -11.63 13.69 8.82
CA GLU A 130 -10.89 13.85 7.56
C GLU A 130 -9.36 13.82 7.81
N PRO A 131 -8.58 13.12 6.97
CA PRO A 131 -7.14 13.25 6.94
C PRO A 131 -6.67 14.69 6.73
N ALA A 132 -5.42 14.99 7.09
CA ALA A 132 -4.81 16.25 6.68
C ALA A 132 -4.80 16.37 5.14
N PRO A 133 -4.90 17.59 4.58
CA PRO A 133 -4.91 17.76 3.13
C PRO A 133 -3.70 17.10 2.45
N GLY A 134 -3.96 16.21 1.49
CA GLY A 134 -2.94 15.48 0.75
C GLY A 134 -2.35 14.26 1.46
N ALA A 135 -2.83 13.91 2.67
CA ALA A 135 -2.48 12.65 3.31
C ALA A 135 -3.34 11.51 2.76
N ASP A 136 -2.69 10.45 2.27
CA ASP A 136 -3.36 9.21 1.89
C ASP A 136 -3.29 8.22 3.06
N CYS A 137 -4.43 8.03 3.72
CA CYS A 137 -4.57 7.14 4.87
C CYS A 137 -5.45 5.93 4.56
N TYR A 138 -6.02 5.88 3.36
CA TYR A 138 -7.08 4.96 2.97
C TYR A 138 -6.63 3.52 3.11
N HIS A 139 -5.51 3.16 2.50
CA HIS A 139 -5.01 1.79 2.56
C HIS A 139 -4.60 1.36 3.98
N ALA A 140 -4.07 2.27 4.80
CA ALA A 140 -3.69 1.96 6.17
C ALA A 140 -4.92 1.76 7.06
N LYS A 141 -5.96 2.59 6.91
CA LYS A 141 -7.24 2.46 7.63
C LYS A 141 -7.83 1.06 7.44
N ASP A 142 -7.83 0.59 6.21
CA ASP A 142 -8.49 -0.67 5.84
C ASP A 142 -7.80 -1.91 6.41
N LEU A 143 -6.52 -1.80 6.81
CA LEU A 143 -5.87 -2.84 7.62
C LEU A 143 -6.58 -3.07 8.96
N VAL A 144 -7.26 -2.06 9.50
CA VAL A 144 -8.02 -2.14 10.75
C VAL A 144 -9.48 -2.51 10.48
N VAL A 145 -10.08 -1.88 9.48
CA VAL A 145 -11.54 -1.95 9.27
C VAL A 145 -11.96 -3.33 8.79
N HIS A 146 -11.35 -3.89 7.74
CA HIS A 146 -11.78 -5.18 7.20
C HIS A 146 -11.68 -6.34 8.20
N PRO A 147 -10.60 -6.51 9.01
CA PRO A 147 -10.58 -7.56 10.03
C PRO A 147 -11.66 -7.37 11.10
N ALA A 148 -11.97 -6.12 11.46
CA ALA A 148 -13.06 -5.82 12.39
C ALA A 148 -14.44 -6.14 11.78
N THR A 149 -14.66 -5.83 10.49
CA THR A 149 -15.86 -6.21 9.74
C THR A 149 -16.00 -7.74 9.67
N ALA A 150 -14.91 -8.45 9.36
CA ALA A 150 -14.89 -9.91 9.33
C ALA A 150 -15.24 -10.52 10.69
N LEU A 151 -14.72 -9.98 11.79
CA LEU A 151 -15.11 -10.39 13.15
C LEU A 151 -16.59 -10.16 13.43
N ALA A 152 -17.14 -8.99 13.05
CA ALA A 152 -18.55 -8.68 13.22
C ALA A 152 -19.47 -9.59 12.39
N LEU A 153 -19.06 -9.95 11.18
CA LEU A 153 -19.75 -10.90 10.31
C LEU A 153 -19.73 -12.33 10.87
N LEU A 154 -18.58 -12.78 11.36
CA LEU A 154 -18.41 -14.11 11.96
C LEU A 154 -19.20 -14.27 13.27
N ASN A 155 -19.54 -13.17 13.94
CA ASN A 155 -20.34 -13.14 15.16
C ASN A 155 -21.87 -13.12 14.91
N GLN A 156 -22.31 -13.06 13.64
CA GLN A 156 -23.74 -13.09 13.31
C GLN A 156 -24.37 -14.48 13.54
N PRO A 157 -25.67 -14.56 13.87
CA PRO A 157 -26.38 -15.83 13.98
C PRO A 157 -26.36 -16.65 12.67
N GLU A 158 -26.42 -15.96 11.53
CA GLU A 158 -26.24 -16.53 10.20
C GLU A 158 -25.02 -15.85 9.57
N VAL A 159 -23.95 -16.61 9.41
CA VAL A 159 -22.68 -16.08 8.92
C VAL A 159 -22.68 -16.05 7.39
N ASP A 160 -22.56 -14.84 6.84
CA ASP A 160 -22.27 -14.65 5.42
C ASP A 160 -20.77 -14.88 5.16
N ARG A 161 -20.40 -16.14 4.89
CA ARG A 161 -19.01 -16.50 4.58
C ARG A 161 -18.50 -15.90 3.28
N GLN A 162 -19.37 -15.54 2.35
CA GLN A 162 -18.95 -14.88 1.11
C GLN A 162 -18.51 -13.45 1.41
N GLN A 163 -19.27 -12.72 2.22
CA GLN A 163 -18.87 -11.38 2.66
C GLN A 163 -17.59 -11.44 3.48
N VAL A 164 -17.46 -12.37 4.45
CA VAL A 164 -16.20 -12.55 5.22
C VAL A 164 -15.00 -12.77 4.29
N ARG A 165 -15.17 -13.60 3.26
CA ARG A 165 -14.12 -13.83 2.26
C ARG A 165 -13.77 -12.56 1.48
N HIS A 166 -14.77 -11.75 1.14
CA HIS A 166 -14.57 -10.49 0.43
C HIS A 166 -13.75 -9.50 1.26
N GLU A 167 -14.15 -9.23 2.50
CA GLU A 167 -13.41 -8.34 3.43
C GLU A 167 -11.94 -8.75 3.55
N MET A 168 -11.69 -10.05 3.73
CA MET A 168 -10.33 -10.54 3.97
C MET A 168 -9.50 -10.66 2.69
N ALA A 169 -10.13 -10.74 1.52
CA ALA A 169 -9.43 -10.62 0.23
C ALA A 169 -9.06 -9.16 -0.06
N GLU A 170 -9.94 -8.20 0.26
CA GLU A 170 -9.64 -6.78 0.12
C GLU A 170 -8.46 -6.40 1.02
N VAL A 171 -8.48 -6.77 2.30
CA VAL A 171 -7.41 -6.38 3.22
C VAL A 171 -6.03 -6.89 2.83
N ALA A 172 -5.94 -8.06 2.18
CA ALA A 172 -4.69 -8.56 1.62
C ALA A 172 -4.15 -7.64 0.50
N ALA A 173 -5.04 -7.04 -0.30
CA ALA A 173 -4.67 -6.05 -1.31
C ALA A 173 -4.25 -4.71 -0.69
N HIS A 174 -4.97 -4.22 0.33
CA HIS A 174 -4.59 -3.00 1.07
C HIS A 174 -3.22 -3.13 1.72
N ALA A 175 -2.91 -4.26 2.35
CA ALA A 175 -1.58 -4.54 2.91
C ALA A 175 -0.48 -4.48 1.84
N GLY A 176 -0.76 -4.99 0.64
CA GLY A 176 0.14 -4.89 -0.52
C GLY A 176 0.38 -3.45 -0.97
N ALA A 177 -0.66 -2.61 -0.97
CA ALA A 177 -0.59 -1.19 -1.32
C ALA A 177 0.25 -0.40 -0.31
N VAL A 178 -0.01 -0.58 1.00
CA VAL A 178 0.77 0.06 2.07
C VAL A 178 2.24 -0.31 1.98
N ARG A 179 2.55 -1.60 1.75
CA ARG A 179 3.93 -2.09 1.64
C ARG A 179 4.66 -1.55 0.40
N SER A 180 3.93 -1.38 -0.70
CA SER A 180 4.50 -0.93 -1.98
C SER A 180 4.51 0.59 -2.12
N GLY A 181 3.90 1.29 -1.16
CA GLY A 181 3.76 2.74 -1.18
C GLY A 181 2.87 3.29 -2.30
N VAL A 182 1.94 2.47 -2.78
CA VAL A 182 0.93 2.92 -3.75
C VAL A 182 0.02 3.89 -3.00
N GLY A 183 -0.01 5.14 -3.47
CA GLY A 183 -0.60 6.29 -2.77
C GLY A 183 0.38 7.46 -2.55
N PHE A 184 1.69 7.20 -2.52
CA PHE A 184 2.70 8.25 -2.24
C PHE A 184 3.15 9.07 -3.45
N ASN A 185 2.76 8.69 -4.67
CA ASN A 185 3.32 9.28 -5.90
C ASN A 185 2.28 9.92 -6.85
N SER A 186 1.12 10.33 -6.37
CA SER A 186 0.18 11.15 -7.18
C SER A 186 0.58 12.64 -7.22
N GLY A 187 1.89 12.89 -7.36
CA GLY A 187 2.50 14.18 -7.60
C GLY A 187 3.16 14.29 -8.98
N ASP A 188 2.83 13.41 -9.92
CA ASP A 188 3.21 13.59 -11.33
C ASP A 188 2.20 14.51 -11.99
N GLY A 189 2.67 15.74 -12.26
CA GLY A 189 1.88 16.89 -12.63
C GLY A 189 1.16 16.81 -13.98
N ASP A 190 0.04 17.53 -14.00
CA ASP A 190 -0.53 18.15 -15.21
C ASP A 190 0.35 19.31 -15.70
#